data_AF-A0A7V3NBF9-F1
#
_entry.id   AF-A0A7V3NBF9-F1
#
_cell.length_a   1.000
_cell.length_b   1.000
_cell.length_c   1.000
_cell.angle_alpha   90.00
_cell.angle_beta   90.00
_cell.angle_gamma   90.00
#
_symmetry.space_group_name_H-M   'P 1'
#
loop_
_entity.id
_entity.type
_entity.pdbx_description
1 polymer ?
#
loop_
_entity_poly.entity_id
_entity_poly.type
_entity_poly.pdbx_seq_one_letter_code
_entity_poly.pdbx_strand_id
1 'polypeptide(L)'
;MSLAVALCVLLGAQGGETPKGPLFLESPAMVVEIQPATGAWSLRDKASGVRWPSEGMARCGAAEGLQGPFTAVKAEAKRIHLSAASGQGVGFELLDDGRSLEIRFEGKLAAGVRLLDDALAVTDRERGAW
;
A
#
# COMPACT_ATOMS: atom_id res chain seq x y z
N MET A 1 10.48 -28.95 -3.55
CA MET A 1 9.02 -29.05 -3.37
C MET A 1 8.49 -27.66 -3.11
N SER A 2 8.07 -26.95 -4.15
CA SER A 2 7.47 -25.61 -4.02
C SER A 2 5.99 -25.79 -3.73
N LEU A 3 5.58 -25.46 -2.51
CA LEU A 3 4.18 -25.41 -2.11
C LEU A 3 3.59 -24.12 -2.70
N ALA A 4 2.73 -24.26 -3.72
CA ALA A 4 1.97 -23.15 -4.28
C ALA A 4 0.96 -22.67 -3.22
N VAL A 5 1.10 -21.43 -2.75
CA VAL A 5 0.18 -20.83 -1.77
C VAL A 5 -0.69 -19.80 -2.51
N ALA A 6 -1.98 -20.15 -2.56
CA ALA A 6 -3.19 -19.40 -2.90
C ALA A 6 -3.07 -18.03 -3.58
N LEU A 7 -3.30 -18.06 -4.89
CA LEU A 7 -3.73 -16.95 -5.74
C LEU A 7 -5.21 -16.65 -5.48
N CYS A 8 -5.55 -15.55 -4.80
CA CYS A 8 -6.91 -14.99 -4.83
C CYS A 8 -7.00 -13.94 -5.94
N VAL A 9 -7.24 -14.40 -7.18
CA VAL A 9 -7.71 -13.52 -8.26
C VAL A 9 -9.17 -13.20 -7.97
N LEU A 10 -9.43 -12.00 -7.46
CA LEU A 10 -10.77 -11.43 -7.51
C LEU A 10 -10.95 -10.80 -8.90
N LEU A 11 -11.60 -11.55 -9.79
CA LEU A 11 -12.11 -11.01 -11.04
C LEU A 11 -13.10 -9.88 -10.73
N GLY A 12 -12.80 -8.68 -11.24
CA GLY A 12 -13.78 -7.65 -11.60
C GLY A 12 -14.74 -7.18 -10.51
N ALA A 13 -14.25 -6.41 -9.54
CA ALA A 13 -15.13 -5.52 -8.77
C ALA A 13 -15.26 -4.18 -9.51
N GLN A 14 -16.20 -4.08 -10.46
CA GLN A 14 -16.69 -2.79 -10.90
C GLN A 14 -17.68 -2.29 -9.83
N GLY A 15 -17.22 -1.38 -8.97
CA GLY A 15 -18.05 -0.66 -8.01
C GLY A 15 -18.71 -1.53 -6.94
N GLY A 16 -18.11 -1.61 -5.75
CA GLY A 16 -18.78 -2.23 -4.61
C GLY A 16 -17.85 -2.37 -3.42
N GLU A 17 -18.20 -1.67 -2.34
CA GLU A 17 -17.73 -1.78 -0.96
C GLU A 17 -16.23 -2.06 -0.71
N THR A 18 -15.57 -1.14 0.00
CA THR A 18 -14.21 -1.33 0.47
C THR A 18 -14.08 -2.66 1.23
N PRO A 19 -13.16 -3.57 0.83
CA PRO A 19 -13.02 -4.88 1.46
C PRO A 19 -12.79 -4.76 2.97
N LYS A 20 -13.40 -5.64 3.76
CA LYS A 20 -13.27 -5.64 5.23
C LYS A 20 -11.92 -6.16 5.73
N GLY A 21 -11.16 -6.86 4.87
CA GLY A 21 -9.84 -7.41 5.19
C GLY A 21 -8.71 -6.71 4.42
N PRO A 22 -7.45 -6.96 4.80
CA PRO A 22 -6.31 -6.42 4.09
C PRO A 22 -6.23 -6.97 2.67
N LEU A 23 -5.63 -6.18 1.79
CA LEU A 23 -5.27 -6.56 0.44
C LEU A 23 -3.77 -6.81 0.36
N PHE A 24 -3.37 -7.67 -0.58
CA PHE A 24 -1.97 -8.06 -0.74
C PHE A 24 -1.50 -7.88 -2.18
N LEU A 25 -0.33 -7.28 -2.33
CA LEU A 25 0.50 -7.40 -3.54
C LEU A 25 1.69 -8.28 -3.22
N GLU A 26 1.92 -9.30 -4.03
CA GLU A 26 2.94 -10.30 -3.76
C GLU A 26 3.82 -10.55 -4.99
N SER A 27 5.14 -10.55 -4.77
CA SER A 27 6.15 -10.98 -5.73
C SER A 27 6.98 -12.12 -5.14
N PRO A 28 7.90 -12.73 -5.92
CA PRO A 28 8.89 -13.64 -5.34
C PRO A 28 9.76 -12.99 -4.25
N ALA A 29 9.99 -11.67 -4.32
CA ALA A 29 10.88 -10.94 -3.42
C ALA A 29 10.16 -10.37 -2.17
N MET A 30 8.91 -9.94 -2.28
CA MET A 30 8.23 -9.22 -1.19
C MET A 30 6.72 -9.47 -1.12
N VAL A 31 6.14 -9.10 0.03
CA VAL A 31 4.70 -8.98 0.23
C VAL A 31 4.39 -7.57 0.73
N VAL A 32 3.43 -6.91 0.10
CA VAL A 32 2.89 -5.62 0.54
C VAL A 32 1.47 -5.85 1.02
N GLU A 33 1.21 -5.52 2.28
CA GLU A 33 -0.12 -5.56 2.89
C GLU A 33 -0.69 -4.15 2.93
N ILE A 34 -1.95 -3.99 2.50
CA ILE A 34 -2.63 -2.70 2.39
C ILE A 34 -4.00 -2.79 3.07
N GLN A 35 -4.28 -1.88 3.99
CA GLN A 35 -5.58 -1.70 4.62
C GLN A 35 -6.44 -0.80 3.75
N PRO A 36 -7.44 -1.33 3.04
CA PRO A 36 -8.15 -0.57 2.01
C PRO A 36 -8.97 0.58 2.60
N ALA A 37 -9.44 0.46 3.85
CA ALA A 37 -10.19 1.54 4.50
C ALA A 37 -9.33 2.79 4.77
N THR A 38 -8.03 2.63 5.04
CA THR A 38 -7.18 3.75 5.48
C THR A 38 -6.01 4.04 4.54
N GLY A 39 -5.74 3.14 3.59
CA GLY A 39 -4.51 3.13 2.79
C GLY A 39 -3.26 2.81 3.60
N ALA A 40 -3.38 2.44 4.88
CA ALA A 40 -2.21 2.06 5.67
C ALA A 40 -1.58 0.80 5.10
N TRP A 41 -0.25 0.75 5.04
CA TRP A 41 0.46 -0.32 4.34
C TRP A 41 1.72 -0.75 5.08
N SER A 42 2.19 -1.94 4.73
CA SER A 42 3.50 -2.45 5.15
C SER A 42 4.10 -3.34 4.09
N LEU A 43 5.41 -3.43 4.06
CA LEU A 43 6.18 -4.28 3.16
C LEU A 43 7.00 -5.26 3.98
N ARG A 44 7.03 -6.52 3.55
CA ARG A 44 7.93 -7.54 4.07
C ARG A 44 8.80 -8.08 2.95
N ASP A 45 10.11 -7.98 3.13
CA ASP A 45 11.09 -8.67 2.29
C ASP A 45 11.07 -10.17 2.64
N LYS A 46 10.90 -11.03 1.64
CA LYS A 46 10.78 -12.48 1.84
C LYS A 46 12.12 -13.16 2.06
N ALA A 47 13.21 -12.59 1.55
CA ALA A 47 14.53 -13.20 1.66
C ALA A 47 15.07 -13.10 3.10
N SER A 48 14.94 -11.92 3.71
CA SER A 48 15.40 -11.63 5.07
C SER A 48 14.30 -11.79 6.13
N GLY A 49 13.03 -11.75 5.73
CA GLY A 49 11.89 -11.67 6.64
C GLY A 49 11.70 -10.29 7.28
N VAL A 50 12.56 -9.31 6.97
CA VAL A 50 12.48 -7.95 7.50
C VAL A 50 11.21 -7.27 7.01
N ARG A 51 10.59 -6.51 7.91
CA ARG A 51 9.36 -5.76 7.67
C ARG A 51 9.59 -4.26 7.85
N TRP A 52 8.97 -3.47 6.99
CA TRP A 52 8.86 -2.02 7.13
C TRP A 52 7.38 -1.59 7.02
N PRO A 53 6.84 -0.81 7.97
CA PRO A 53 7.36 -0.56 9.31
C PRO A 53 7.75 -1.81 10.10
N SER A 54 8.73 -1.73 11.01
CA SER A 54 9.04 -2.87 11.87
C SER A 54 7.89 -3.18 12.83
N GLU A 55 7.13 -2.16 13.23
CA GLU A 55 5.90 -2.25 14.03
C GLU A 55 4.79 -1.43 13.36
N GLY A 56 3.51 -1.84 13.46
CA GLY A 56 2.38 -1.04 12.94
C GLY A 56 2.32 -1.00 11.41
N MET A 57 1.79 0.09 10.82
CA MET A 57 1.69 0.29 9.37
C MET A 57 1.97 1.75 9.03
N ALA A 58 2.62 1.97 7.88
CA ALA A 58 2.86 3.29 7.33
C ALA A 58 1.55 3.83 6.75
N ARG A 59 1.26 5.12 6.90
CA ARG A 59 0.09 5.73 6.26
C ARG A 59 0.48 6.42 4.95
N CYS A 60 -0.55 6.81 4.22
CA CYS A 60 -0.46 7.60 2.99
C CYS A 60 -0.10 9.09 3.23
N GLY A 61 0.26 9.48 4.47
CA GLY A 61 0.47 10.86 4.86
C GLY A 61 -0.82 11.62 5.22
N ALA A 62 -0.70 12.94 5.42
CA ALA A 62 -1.75 13.81 5.96
C ALA A 62 -2.38 14.76 4.92
N ALA A 63 -2.47 14.33 3.65
CA ALA A 63 -3.10 15.14 2.61
C ALA A 63 -4.60 15.33 2.89
N GLU A 64 -5.12 16.56 2.79
CA GLU A 64 -6.49 16.93 3.16
C GLU A 64 -7.57 16.08 2.47
N GLY A 65 -7.39 15.73 1.19
CA GLY A 65 -8.37 14.91 0.47
C GLY A 65 -8.12 13.40 0.52
N LEU A 66 -7.06 12.96 1.21
CA LEU A 66 -6.82 11.56 1.60
C LEU A 66 -7.24 11.33 3.06
N GLN A 67 -7.81 12.35 3.73
CA GLN A 67 -8.42 12.20 5.05
C GLN A 67 -9.77 11.47 4.92
N GLY A 68 -9.98 10.49 5.80
CA GLY A 68 -11.18 9.65 5.78
C GLY A 68 -11.01 8.37 4.95
N PRO A 69 -12.07 7.55 4.86
CA PRO A 69 -11.95 6.23 4.28
C PRO A 69 -11.90 6.27 2.74
N PHE A 70 -11.10 5.39 2.14
CA PHE A 70 -11.24 5.10 0.71
C PHE A 70 -12.54 4.33 0.47
N THR A 71 -13.26 4.72 -0.58
CA THR A 71 -14.60 4.22 -0.89
C THR A 71 -14.63 3.27 -2.07
N ALA A 72 -13.54 3.17 -2.83
CA ALA A 72 -13.41 2.26 -3.95
C ALA A 72 -12.01 1.64 -4.02
N VAL A 73 -11.96 0.40 -4.50
CA VAL A 73 -10.74 -0.36 -4.72
C VAL A 73 -10.75 -0.92 -6.13
N LYS A 74 -9.63 -0.77 -6.83
CA LYS A 74 -9.35 -1.47 -8.09
C LYS A 74 -8.08 -2.31 -7.90
N ALA A 75 -8.19 -3.62 -8.10
CA ALA A 75 -7.07 -4.55 -7.97
C ALA A 75 -6.72 -5.18 -9.33
N GLU A 76 -5.43 -5.22 -9.61
CA GLU A 76 -4.81 -5.82 -10.79
C GLU A 76 -3.60 -6.65 -10.35
N ALA A 77 -3.05 -7.50 -11.22
CA ALA A 77 -2.03 -8.49 -10.85
C ALA A 77 -0.80 -7.89 -10.12
N LYS A 78 -0.41 -6.65 -10.42
CA LYS A 78 0.73 -5.97 -9.81
C LYS A 78 0.38 -4.62 -9.18
N ARG A 79 -0.90 -4.24 -9.17
CA ARG A 79 -1.32 -2.90 -8.76
C ARG A 79 -2.61 -2.94 -7.95
N ILE A 80 -2.66 -2.16 -6.87
CA ILE A 80 -3.89 -1.85 -6.16
C ILE A 80 -4.04 -0.33 -6.17
N HIS A 81 -5.21 0.14 -6.57
CA HIS A 81 -5.57 1.55 -6.51
C HIS A 81 -6.75 1.74 -5.55
N LEU A 82 -6.61 2.68 -4.62
CA LEU A 82 -7.64 3.09 -3.68
C LEU A 82 -8.11 4.50 -4.06
N SER A 83 -9.42 4.72 -4.13
CA SER A 83 -10.00 6.04 -4.45
C SER A 83 -10.91 6.52 -3.33
N ALA A 84 -10.75 7.78 -2.95
CA ALA A 84 -11.62 8.48 -2.01
C ALA A 84 -12.80 9.11 -2.76
N ALA A 85 -13.90 9.37 -2.07
CA ALA A 85 -15.07 10.05 -2.64
C ALA A 85 -14.75 11.47 -3.15
N SER A 86 -13.67 12.08 -2.64
CA SER A 86 -13.14 13.38 -3.09
C SER A 86 -12.53 13.35 -4.51
N GLY A 87 -12.34 12.16 -5.09
CA GLY A 87 -11.64 11.96 -6.37
C GLY A 87 -10.12 11.91 -6.24
N GLN A 88 -9.57 12.02 -5.03
CA GLN A 88 -8.16 11.71 -4.77
C GLN A 88 -7.96 10.20 -4.62
N GLY A 89 -6.74 9.73 -4.88
CA GLY A 89 -6.43 8.31 -4.80
C GLY A 89 -4.98 8.02 -4.48
N VAL A 90 -4.72 6.75 -4.17
CA VAL A 90 -3.37 6.22 -4.00
C VAL A 90 -3.25 4.89 -4.74
N GLY A 91 -2.21 4.77 -5.57
CA GLY A 91 -1.82 3.55 -6.25
C GLY A 91 -0.60 2.92 -5.60
N PHE A 92 -0.66 1.61 -5.36
CA PHE A 92 0.45 0.76 -4.96
C PHE A 92 0.78 -0.16 -6.12
N GLU A 93 2.04 -0.19 -6.56
CA GLU A 93 2.45 -1.02 -7.70
C GLU A 93 3.80 -1.69 -7.49
N LEU A 94 3.86 -2.96 -7.87
CA LEU A 94 5.09 -3.73 -7.92
C LEU A 94 5.79 -3.53 -9.27
N LEU A 95 6.94 -2.87 -9.23
CA LEU A 95 7.82 -2.60 -10.38
C LEU A 95 9.09 -3.46 -10.33
N ASP A 96 9.89 -3.41 -11.40
CA ASP A 96 11.20 -4.10 -11.51
C ASP A 96 11.13 -5.59 -11.19
N ASP A 97 10.14 -6.27 -11.78
CA ASP A 97 9.77 -7.67 -11.51
C ASP A 97 9.37 -7.94 -10.05
N GLY A 98 8.80 -6.92 -9.41
CA GLY A 98 8.33 -6.95 -8.03
C GLY A 98 9.44 -6.81 -7.01
N ARG A 99 10.55 -6.16 -7.39
CA ARG A 99 11.65 -5.79 -6.48
C ARG A 99 11.53 -4.37 -5.94
N SER A 100 10.61 -3.58 -6.50
CA SER A 100 10.35 -2.21 -6.09
C SER A 100 8.85 -2.03 -5.84
N LEU A 101 8.50 -1.26 -4.82
CA LEU A 101 7.13 -0.78 -4.59
C LEU A 101 7.08 0.70 -4.95
N GLU A 102 6.27 1.05 -5.95
CA GLU A 102 5.88 2.44 -6.22
C GLU A 102 4.59 2.76 -5.47
N ILE A 103 4.55 3.94 -4.85
CA ILE A 103 3.35 4.52 -4.25
C ILE A 103 3.09 5.86 -4.93
N ARG A 104 1.98 5.96 -5.65
CA ARG A 104 1.59 7.15 -6.41
C ARG A 104 0.34 7.78 -5.83
N PHE A 105 0.43 9.06 -5.50
CA PHE A 105 -0.72 9.85 -5.06
C PHE A 105 -1.35 10.57 -6.26
N GLU A 106 -2.67 10.49 -6.36
CA GLU A 106 -3.42 10.94 -7.53
C GLU A 106 -4.50 11.95 -7.16
N GLY A 107 -4.86 12.81 -8.12
CA GLY A 107 -5.81 13.89 -7.95
C GLY A 107 -5.15 15.24 -7.65
N LYS A 108 -5.98 16.27 -7.47
CA LYS A 108 -5.52 17.62 -7.14
C LYS A 108 -5.15 17.67 -5.66
N LEU A 109 -3.87 17.44 -5.37
CA LEU A 109 -3.29 17.63 -4.05
C LEU A 109 -3.13 19.14 -3.78
N ALA A 110 -3.58 19.62 -2.61
CA ALA A 110 -3.43 21.02 -2.22
C ALA A 110 -1.95 21.40 -2.03
N ALA A 111 -1.60 22.69 -2.06
CA ALA A 111 -0.24 23.12 -1.78
C ALA A 111 0.14 22.80 -0.31
N GLY A 112 1.35 22.28 -0.06
CA GLY A 112 1.84 21.97 1.29
C GLY A 112 1.61 20.53 1.78
N VAL A 113 1.37 19.57 0.88
CA VAL A 113 1.13 18.17 1.27
C VAL A 113 2.38 17.53 1.87
N ARG A 114 2.21 16.89 3.04
CA ARG A 114 3.15 15.91 3.58
C ARG A 114 2.68 14.50 3.24
N LEU A 115 3.28 13.96 2.18
CA LEU A 115 3.10 12.57 1.76
C LEU A 115 4.16 11.74 2.47
N LEU A 116 3.79 10.53 2.92
CA LEU A 116 4.72 9.63 3.61
C LEU A 116 5.33 10.22 4.90
N ASP A 117 4.73 11.25 5.49
CA ASP A 117 5.28 11.97 6.67
C ASP A 117 5.61 11.01 7.82
N ASP A 118 4.74 10.03 8.03
CA ASP A 118 4.88 8.96 9.02
C ASP A 118 5.61 7.72 8.47
N ALA A 119 5.75 7.60 7.15
CA ALA A 119 6.45 6.49 6.49
C ALA A 119 7.94 6.78 6.22
N LEU A 120 8.37 8.05 6.35
CA LEU A 120 9.75 8.52 6.19
C LEU A 120 10.44 8.85 7.53
N ALA A 121 9.74 8.68 8.65
CA ALA A 121 10.38 8.78 9.95
C ALA A 121 11.21 7.52 10.21
N VAL A 122 12.53 7.60 9.99
CA VAL A 122 13.48 6.76 10.73
C VAL A 122 13.42 7.25 12.16
N THR A 123 12.58 6.62 12.98
CA THR A 123 12.53 6.93 14.41
C THR A 123 13.73 6.26 15.08
N ASP A 124 14.03 6.62 16.33
CA ASP A 124 15.21 6.10 17.05
C ASP A 124 15.30 4.56 17.10
N ARG A 125 14.19 3.86 16.84
CA ARG A 125 14.10 2.39 16.86
C ARG A 125 14.68 1.74 15.61
N GLU A 126 14.57 2.36 14.43
CA GLU A 126 15.05 1.79 13.16
C GLU A 126 16.57 1.90 12.98
N ARG A 127 17.26 2.66 13.87
CA ARG A 127 18.72 2.76 14.04
C ARG A 127 19.58 3.00 12.79
N GLY A 128 19.00 3.21 11.61
CA GLY A 128 19.67 3.59 10.36
C GLY A 128 21.09 3.06 10.27
N ALA A 129 21.25 1.75 10.07
CA ALA A 129 22.58 1.18 9.88
C ALA A 129 23.08 1.60 8.48
N TRP A 130 24.01 2.55 8.46
CA TRP A 130 24.89 2.84 7.33
C TRP A 130 26.10 1.91 7.41
#